data_AF-A0A1V4TRW4-F1
#
_entry.id   AF-A0A1V4TRW4-F1
#
_cell.length_a   1.000
_cell.length_b   1.000
_cell.length_c   1.000
_cell.angle_alpha   90.00
_cell.angle_beta   90.00
_cell.angle_gamma   90.00
#
_symmetry.space_group_name_H-M   'P 1'
#
loop_
_entity.id
_entity.type
_entity.pdbx_description
1 polymer ?
#
loop_
_entity_poly.entity_id
_entity_poly.type
_entity_poly.pdbx_seq_one_letter_code
_entity_poly.pdbx_strand_id
1 'polypeptide(L)'
;MTSRMQSPHTTCPGCQEEVFLDELVGGKCPLCGCSLEEFDEQFGEYEGILDRSDLSWLIFNYFVFKKFVDLGVPPHQIMEFVAAYEENTEKPPEEWTKTAFVLELPMGWLDRIRPKRCAKCGKWFIAGGSKQISGDMRRTALNVGYVCDRC
;
A
#
# COMPACT_ATOMS: atom_id res chain seq x y z
N MET A 1 8.20 23.76 -43.49
CA MET A 1 7.47 23.50 -42.23
C MET A 1 8.02 22.22 -41.64
N THR A 2 9.14 22.32 -40.94
CA THR A 2 9.78 21.20 -40.24
C THR A 2 9.24 21.16 -38.82
N SER A 3 8.80 19.99 -38.39
CA SER A 3 8.07 19.76 -37.15
C SER A 3 8.90 20.19 -35.93
N ARG A 4 8.42 21.22 -35.20
CA ARG A 4 8.95 21.66 -33.89
C ARG A 4 8.73 20.63 -32.78
N MET A 5 8.11 19.48 -33.05
CA MET A 5 7.71 18.49 -32.05
C MET A 5 8.86 17.62 -31.50
N GLN A 6 10.11 17.86 -31.91
CA GLN A 6 11.28 17.06 -31.50
C GLN A 6 12.42 17.87 -30.88
N SER A 7 12.32 19.19 -30.81
CA SER A 7 13.32 20.01 -30.11
C SER A 7 13.13 19.86 -28.59
N PRO A 8 14.21 19.70 -27.80
CA PRO A 8 14.12 19.69 -26.34
C PRO A 8 13.45 20.97 -25.83
N HIS A 9 12.32 20.81 -25.15
CA HIS A 9 11.52 21.90 -24.61
C HIS A 9 11.14 21.59 -23.15
N THR A 10 10.91 22.65 -22.40
CA THR A 10 10.41 22.59 -21.02
C THR A 10 9.37 23.69 -20.82
N THR A 11 8.63 23.65 -19.72
CA THR A 11 7.66 24.68 -19.38
C THR A 11 8.30 25.64 -18.37
N CYS A 12 8.28 26.94 -18.65
CA CYS A 12 8.88 27.91 -17.74
C CYS A 12 8.07 28.00 -16.43
N PRO A 13 8.67 27.84 -15.24
CA PRO A 13 7.95 27.89 -13.96
C PRO A 13 7.41 29.29 -13.62
N GLY A 14 8.01 30.35 -14.17
CA GLY A 14 7.58 31.74 -13.92
C GLY A 14 6.38 32.19 -14.76
N CYS A 15 6.33 31.83 -16.05
CA CYS A 15 5.28 32.29 -16.97
C CYS A 15 4.40 31.16 -17.54
N GLN A 16 4.71 29.91 -17.23
CA GLN A 16 3.99 28.70 -17.65
C GLN A 16 3.90 28.48 -19.17
N GLU A 17 4.69 29.22 -19.94
CA GLU A 17 4.78 29.04 -21.39
C GLU A 17 5.79 27.94 -21.74
N GLU A 18 5.55 27.24 -22.85
CA GLU A 18 6.54 26.32 -23.43
C GLU A 18 7.75 27.10 -23.96
N VAL A 19 8.93 26.72 -23.50
CA VAL A 19 10.21 27.31 -23.90
C VAL A 19 11.12 26.21 -24.43
N PHE A 20 11.76 26.49 -25.56
CA PHE A 20 12.76 25.59 -26.13
C PHE A 20 14.13 25.88 -25.52
N LEU A 21 14.87 24.83 -25.18
CA LEU A 21 16.14 24.97 -24.44
C LEU A 21 17.22 25.71 -25.26
N ASP A 22 17.14 25.68 -26.59
CA ASP A 22 18.01 26.41 -27.52
C ASP A 22 17.65 27.90 -27.67
N GLU A 23 16.45 28.30 -27.26
CA GLU A 23 15.97 29.70 -27.29
C GLU A 23 16.25 30.46 -25.97
N LEU A 24 16.87 29.80 -24.98
CA LEU A 24 17.21 30.41 -23.70
C LEU A 24 18.32 31.46 -23.85
N VAL A 25 18.13 32.61 -23.22
CA VAL A 25 19.13 33.69 -23.20
C VAL A 25 19.86 33.64 -21.87
N GLY A 26 21.06 33.03 -21.87
CA GLY A 26 21.88 32.88 -20.66
C GLY A 26 21.18 32.07 -19.56
N GLY A 27 20.55 30.94 -19.91
CA GLY A 27 19.85 30.06 -18.97
C GLY A 27 18.46 30.55 -18.53
N LYS A 28 17.99 31.68 -19.08
CA LYS A 28 16.74 32.34 -18.67
C LYS A 28 15.66 32.24 -19.73
N CYS A 29 14.41 32.16 -19.25
CA CYS A 29 13.22 32.25 -20.08
C CYS A 29 13.20 33.59 -20.85
N PRO A 30 13.01 33.60 -22.18
CA PRO A 30 13.01 34.83 -22.97
C PRO A 30 11.78 35.72 -22.70
N LEU A 31 10.70 35.17 -22.16
CA LEU A 31 9.45 35.90 -21.92
C LEU A 31 9.40 36.60 -20.55
N CYS A 32 9.92 35.95 -19.51
CA CYS A 32 9.84 36.48 -18.14
C CYS A 32 11.18 36.64 -17.42
N GLY A 33 12.29 36.20 -18.03
CA GLY A 33 13.63 36.30 -17.45
C GLY A 33 13.90 35.37 -16.26
N CYS A 34 12.98 34.44 -15.96
CA CYS A 34 13.14 33.44 -14.90
C CYS A 34 14.28 32.47 -15.26
N SER A 35 15.20 32.22 -14.32
CA SER A 35 16.28 31.24 -14.47
C SER A 35 15.74 29.83 -14.31
N LEU A 36 16.05 28.92 -15.24
CA LEU A 36 15.66 27.52 -15.13
C LEU A 36 16.65 26.72 -14.26
N GLU A 37 17.89 27.19 -14.13
CA GLU A 37 18.95 26.54 -13.34
C GLU A 37 18.63 26.48 -11.84
N GLU A 38 17.91 27.47 -11.31
CA GLU A 38 17.48 27.51 -9.90
C GLU A 38 16.40 26.47 -9.57
N PHE A 39 15.66 25.99 -10.58
CA PHE A 39 14.60 25.01 -10.39
C PHE A 39 15.10 23.58 -10.56
N ASP A 40 16.05 23.30 -11.47
CA ASP A 40 16.64 21.96 -11.59
C ASP A 40 17.29 21.48 -10.27
N GLU A 41 17.86 22.40 -9.48
CA GLU A 41 18.36 22.09 -8.13
C GLU A 41 17.23 21.70 -7.16
N GLN A 42 16.05 22.31 -7.28
CA GLN A 42 14.88 21.96 -6.48
C GLN A 42 14.22 20.66 -6.96
N PHE A 43 14.28 20.34 -8.27
CA PHE A 43 13.80 19.10 -8.84
C PHE A 43 14.63 17.87 -8.42
N GLY A 44 15.94 18.03 -8.29
CA GLY A 44 16.84 16.99 -7.79
C GLY A 44 16.56 16.57 -6.34
N GLU A 45 15.93 17.43 -5.54
CA GLU A 45 15.70 17.19 -4.11
C GLU A 45 14.51 16.24 -3.84
N TYR A 46 13.57 16.09 -4.77
CA TYR A 46 12.45 15.15 -4.65
C TYR A 46 12.55 13.89 -5.49
N GLU A 47 13.46 13.84 -6.46
CA GLU A 47 13.74 12.64 -7.24
C GLU A 47 14.39 11.52 -6.37
N GLY A 48 14.75 11.85 -5.11
CA GLY A 48 15.23 10.91 -4.08
C GLY A 48 14.31 10.70 -2.87
N ILE A 49 13.05 11.18 -2.88
CA ILE A 49 12.13 11.04 -1.71
C ILE A 49 11.45 9.66 -1.66
N LEU A 50 11.37 8.95 -2.80
CA LEU A 50 10.81 7.60 -2.87
C LEU A 50 11.77 6.70 -3.65
N ASP A 51 12.47 5.83 -2.95
CA ASP A 51 13.27 4.80 -3.60
C ASP A 51 12.35 3.81 -4.33
N ARG A 52 12.87 3.15 -5.38
CA ARG A 52 12.11 2.11 -6.12
C ARG A 52 11.61 0.97 -5.22
N SER A 53 12.30 0.74 -4.10
CA SER A 53 11.87 -0.17 -3.02
C SER A 53 10.59 0.30 -2.33
N ASP A 54 10.46 1.60 -2.08
CA ASP A 54 9.31 2.19 -1.37
C ASP A 54 8.05 2.08 -2.22
N LEU A 55 8.16 2.28 -3.54
CA LEU A 55 7.03 2.11 -4.45
C LEU A 55 6.52 0.66 -4.45
N SER A 56 7.42 -0.32 -4.46
CA SER A 56 7.05 -1.74 -4.44
C SER A 56 6.36 -2.10 -3.12
N TRP A 57 6.87 -1.58 -2.01
CA TRP A 57 6.27 -1.76 -0.68
C TRP A 57 4.90 -1.09 -0.57
N LEU A 58 4.72 0.12 -1.10
CA LEU A 58 3.43 0.82 -1.13
C LEU A 58 2.39 0.06 -1.96
N ILE A 59 2.79 -0.47 -3.12
CA ILE A 59 1.91 -1.29 -3.97
C ILE A 59 1.48 -2.56 -3.21
N PHE A 60 2.44 -3.26 -2.58
CA PHE A 60 2.15 -4.42 -1.76
C PHE A 60 1.14 -4.09 -0.65
N ASN A 61 1.41 -3.04 0.13
CA ASN A 61 0.54 -2.55 1.18
C ASN A 61 -0.88 -2.30 0.65
N TYR A 62 -1.01 -1.56 -0.45
CA TYR A 62 -2.30 -1.27 -1.05
C TYR A 62 -3.10 -2.54 -1.37
N PHE A 63 -2.48 -3.54 -2.00
CA PHE A 63 -3.19 -4.78 -2.36
C PHE A 63 -3.56 -5.63 -1.14
N VAL A 64 -2.68 -5.69 -0.14
CA VAL A 64 -2.95 -6.37 1.14
C VAL A 64 -4.13 -5.69 1.84
N PHE A 65 -4.08 -4.37 1.99
CA PHE A 65 -5.16 -3.56 2.57
C PHE A 65 -6.46 -3.77 1.82
N LYS A 66 -6.47 -3.60 0.50
CA LYS A 66 -7.68 -3.76 -0.30
C LYS A 66 -8.30 -5.14 -0.13
N LYS A 67 -7.49 -6.20 -0.20
CA LYS A 67 -7.95 -7.59 -0.07
C LYS A 67 -8.61 -7.84 1.29
N PHE A 68 -8.01 -7.40 2.39
CA PHE A 68 -8.54 -7.66 3.73
C PHE A 68 -9.70 -6.73 4.12
N VAL A 69 -9.69 -5.47 3.67
CA VAL A 69 -10.84 -4.56 3.82
C VAL A 69 -12.06 -5.10 3.08
N ASP A 70 -11.88 -5.63 1.87
CA ASP A 70 -12.98 -6.25 1.10
C ASP A 70 -13.57 -7.50 1.78
N LEU A 71 -12.76 -8.18 2.60
CA LEU A 71 -13.22 -9.29 3.45
C LEU A 71 -13.94 -8.80 4.71
N GLY A 72 -13.85 -7.52 5.05
CA GLY A 72 -14.44 -6.90 6.24
C GLY A 72 -13.51 -6.85 7.45
N VAL A 73 -12.20 -7.06 7.27
CA VAL A 73 -11.24 -6.94 8.37
C VAL A 73 -11.07 -5.47 8.76
N PRO A 74 -11.10 -5.13 10.06
CA PRO A 74 -10.84 -3.77 10.52
C PRO A 74 -9.43 -3.27 10.14
N PRO A 75 -9.27 -2.00 9.68
CA PRO A 75 -7.97 -1.49 9.23
C PRO A 75 -6.82 -1.61 10.25
N HIS A 76 -7.10 -1.45 11.54
CA HIS A 76 -6.07 -1.55 12.59
C HIS A 76 -5.41 -2.94 12.64
N GLN A 77 -6.18 -4.02 12.45
CA GLN A 77 -5.62 -5.38 12.44
C GLN A 77 -4.76 -5.63 11.21
N ILE A 78 -5.11 -5.00 10.08
CA ILE A 78 -4.30 -5.07 8.85
C ILE A 78 -2.97 -4.33 9.06
N MET A 79 -2.99 -3.16 9.72
CA MET A 79 -1.77 -2.42 10.07
C MET A 79 -0.86 -3.26 10.98
N GLU A 80 -1.40 -3.88 12.03
CA GLU A 80 -0.64 -4.77 12.92
C GLU A 80 -0.06 -5.97 12.17
N PHE A 81 -0.83 -6.55 11.25
CA PHE A 81 -0.38 -7.65 10.40
C PHE A 81 0.77 -7.24 9.47
N VAL A 82 0.67 -6.07 8.82
CA VAL A 82 1.72 -5.54 7.95
C VAL A 82 2.99 -5.24 8.75
N ALA A 83 2.88 -4.59 9.90
CA ALA A 83 4.03 -4.31 10.76
C ALA A 83 4.75 -5.60 11.19
N ALA A 84 3.98 -6.62 11.58
CA ALA A 84 4.55 -7.93 11.89
C ALA A 84 5.21 -8.62 10.68
N TYR A 85 4.74 -8.34 9.46
CA TYR A 85 5.39 -8.83 8.23
C TYR A 85 6.73 -8.15 8.00
N GLU A 86 6.76 -6.82 8.12
CA GLU A 86 7.95 -5.99 7.93
C GLU A 86 9.08 -6.43 8.87
N GLU A 87 8.78 -6.60 10.16
CA GLU A 87 9.71 -7.12 11.17
C GLU A 87 10.27 -8.52 10.85
N ASN A 88 9.54 -9.35 10.09
CA ASN A 88 10.01 -10.67 9.66
C ASN A 88 10.83 -10.57 8.37
N THR A 89 10.52 -9.64 7.46
CA THR A 89 11.27 -9.45 6.22
C THR A 89 12.69 -8.93 6.46
N GLU A 90 12.93 -8.23 7.57
CA GLU A 90 14.28 -7.83 8.00
C GLU A 90 15.14 -9.01 8.48
N LYS A 91 14.51 -10.14 8.85
CA LYS A 91 15.19 -11.33 9.37
C LYS A 91 15.49 -12.34 8.26
N PRO A 92 16.57 -13.12 8.38
CA PRO A 92 16.84 -14.21 7.45
C PRO A 92 15.67 -15.22 7.43
N PRO A 93 15.37 -15.87 6.29
CA PRO A 93 14.19 -16.72 6.11
C PRO A 93 14.06 -17.89 7.12
N GLU A 94 15.19 -18.33 7.66
CA GLU A 94 15.32 -19.42 8.63
C GLU A 94 14.84 -19.03 10.04
N GLU A 95 14.80 -17.72 10.34
CA GLU A 95 14.42 -17.16 11.65
C GLU A 95 12.99 -16.60 11.67
N TRP A 96 12.20 -16.85 10.63
CA TRP A 96 10.81 -16.40 10.57
C TRP A 96 9.96 -17.18 11.58
N THR A 97 9.68 -16.55 12.71
CA THR A 97 9.03 -17.21 13.86
C THR A 97 7.50 -17.12 13.85
N LYS A 98 6.91 -16.23 13.04
CA LYS A 98 5.45 -15.96 13.07
C LYS A 98 4.87 -15.72 11.67
N THR A 99 4.76 -16.77 10.85
CA THR A 99 4.07 -16.66 9.55
C THR A 99 2.58 -16.94 9.63
N ALA A 100 2.10 -17.54 10.73
CA ALA A 100 0.69 -17.76 10.97
C ALA A 100 0.02 -16.47 11.49
N PHE A 101 -1.12 -16.11 10.91
CA PHE A 101 -1.92 -14.96 11.33
C PHE A 101 -3.37 -15.35 11.57
N VAL A 102 -4.03 -14.57 12.42
CA VAL A 102 -5.46 -14.65 12.70
C VAL A 102 -6.03 -13.23 12.74
N LEU A 103 -7.05 -12.97 11.94
CA LEU A 103 -7.73 -11.68 11.83
C LEU A 103 -9.20 -11.87 12.15
N GLU A 104 -9.75 -11.00 12.98
CA GLU A 104 -11.17 -11.03 13.36
C GLU A 104 -12.03 -10.24 12.37
N LEU A 105 -13.21 -10.77 12.09
CA LEU A 105 -14.18 -10.16 11.20
C LEU A 105 -15.50 -9.90 11.94
N PRO A 106 -16.19 -8.81 11.59
CA PRO A 106 -17.51 -8.55 12.12
C PRO A 106 -18.48 -9.65 11.68
N MET A 107 -19.25 -10.17 12.63
CA MET A 107 -20.32 -11.12 12.30
C MET A 107 -21.46 -10.42 11.57
N GLY A 108 -21.67 -10.81 10.32
CA GLY A 108 -22.84 -10.41 9.54
C GLY A 108 -24.15 -10.96 10.12
N TRP A 109 -25.27 -10.57 9.53
CA TRP A 109 -26.59 -10.95 10.04
C TRP A 109 -26.85 -12.47 9.97
N LEU A 110 -26.58 -13.10 8.82
CA LEU A 110 -26.70 -14.56 8.66
C LEU A 110 -25.79 -15.33 9.63
N ASP A 111 -24.64 -14.74 9.93
CA ASP A 111 -23.67 -15.25 10.88
C ASP A 111 -24.19 -15.20 12.33
N ARG A 112 -25.18 -14.38 12.66
CA ARG A 112 -25.70 -14.30 14.03
C ARG A 112 -26.83 -15.28 14.32
N ILE A 113 -27.41 -15.89 13.27
CA ILE A 113 -28.63 -16.69 13.37
C ILE A 113 -28.34 -18.19 13.15
N ARG A 114 -27.28 -18.50 12.40
CA ARG A 114 -26.96 -19.90 12.06
C ARG A 114 -26.14 -20.56 13.17
N PRO A 115 -26.47 -21.81 13.56
CA PRO A 115 -25.64 -22.60 14.45
C PRO A 115 -24.27 -22.86 13.80
N LYS A 116 -23.20 -22.68 14.59
CA LYS A 116 -21.81 -22.82 14.17
C LYS A 116 -21.06 -23.72 15.11
N ARG A 117 -19.97 -24.31 14.61
CA ARG A 117 -19.05 -25.11 15.42
C ARG A 117 -17.79 -24.30 15.71
N CYS A 118 -17.42 -24.21 16.99
CA CYS A 118 -16.21 -23.51 17.42
C CYS A 118 -14.95 -24.21 16.89
N ALA A 119 -14.06 -23.46 16.24
CA ALA A 119 -12.80 -23.97 15.71
C ALA A 119 -11.81 -24.41 16.80
N LYS A 120 -11.89 -23.82 18.01
CA LYS A 120 -11.02 -24.16 19.14
C LYS A 120 -11.54 -25.35 19.97
N CYS A 121 -12.80 -25.30 20.42
CA CYS A 121 -13.34 -26.32 21.34
C CYS A 121 -14.33 -27.32 20.70
N GLY A 122 -14.70 -27.13 19.43
CA GLY A 122 -15.60 -28.03 18.70
C GLY A 122 -17.07 -28.01 19.13
N LYS A 123 -17.46 -27.17 20.10
CA LYS A 123 -18.84 -27.04 20.58
C LYS A 123 -19.69 -26.22 19.63
N TRP A 124 -20.99 -26.52 19.59
CA TRP A 124 -21.98 -25.74 18.84
C TRP A 124 -22.41 -24.50 19.61
N PHE A 125 -22.56 -23.38 18.90
CA PHE A 125 -23.10 -22.13 19.43
C PHE A 125 -23.91 -21.40 18.34
N ILE A 126 -24.83 -20.55 18.75
CA ILE A 126 -25.73 -19.82 17.83
C ILE A 126 -25.48 -18.31 17.96
N ALA A 127 -25.51 -17.81 19.20
CA ALA A 127 -25.26 -16.41 19.52
C ALA A 127 -23.88 -16.22 20.16
N GLY A 128 -23.35 -15.01 20.04
CA GLY A 128 -22.02 -14.67 20.54
C GLY A 128 -20.89 -15.20 19.65
N GLY A 129 -19.65 -14.97 20.08
CA GLY A 129 -18.42 -15.39 19.41
C GLY A 129 -17.86 -14.39 18.40
N SER A 130 -16.71 -14.75 17.83
CA SER A 130 -16.07 -14.01 16.75
C SER A 130 -15.90 -14.88 15.49
N LYS A 131 -15.97 -14.23 14.34
CA LYS A 131 -15.58 -14.83 13.06
C LYS A 131 -14.12 -14.47 12.83
N GLN A 132 -13.31 -15.44 12.44
CA GLN A 132 -11.88 -15.23 12.25
C GLN A 132 -11.45 -15.81 10.90
N ILE A 133 -10.53 -15.12 10.23
CA ILE A 133 -9.76 -15.66 9.11
C ILE A 133 -8.37 -15.97 9.63
N SER A 134 -7.92 -17.19 9.39
CA SER A 134 -6.55 -17.61 9.68
C SER A 134 -5.83 -18.05 8.42
N GLY A 135 -4.52 -17.88 8.41
CA GLY A 135 -3.69 -18.24 7.27
C GLY A 135 -2.22 -18.29 7.64
N ASP A 136 -1.41 -18.66 6.65
CA ASP A 136 0.03 -18.61 6.71
C ASP A 136 0.50 -17.64 5.63
N MET A 137 1.35 -16.67 5.95
CA MET A 137 1.90 -15.70 5.01
C MET A 137 2.62 -16.35 3.82
N ARG A 138 3.08 -17.59 4.00
CA ARG A 138 3.73 -18.38 2.94
C ARG A 138 2.74 -19.04 1.97
N ARG A 139 1.44 -19.02 2.29
CA ARG A 139 0.40 -19.73 1.54
C ARG A 139 -0.75 -18.79 1.20
N THR A 140 -1.31 -18.98 0.00
CA THR A 140 -2.48 -18.19 -0.45
C THR A 140 -3.79 -18.66 0.16
N ALA A 141 -3.82 -19.85 0.77
CA ALA A 141 -5.01 -20.44 1.36
C ALA A 141 -5.41 -19.74 2.67
N LEU A 142 -6.65 -19.28 2.72
CA LEU A 142 -7.27 -18.69 3.91
C LEU A 142 -8.30 -19.65 4.47
N ASN A 143 -8.29 -19.83 5.79
CA ASN A 143 -9.28 -20.62 6.51
C ASN A 143 -10.22 -19.69 7.26
N VAL A 144 -11.52 -19.85 7.05
CA VAL A 144 -12.55 -19.12 7.80
C VAL A 144 -13.04 -20.01 8.93
N GLY A 145 -12.96 -19.50 10.16
CA GLY A 145 -13.41 -20.19 11.36
C GLY A 145 -14.33 -19.32 12.22
N TYR A 146 -15.01 -19.96 13.16
CA TYR A 146 -15.82 -19.29 14.18
C TYR A 146 -15.33 -19.72 15.55
N VAL A 147 -15.22 -18.78 16.49
CA VAL A 147 -14.79 -19.03 17.87
C VAL A 147 -15.91 -18.58 18.80
N CYS A 148 -16.28 -19.42 19.77
CA CYS A 148 -17.31 -19.06 20.75
C CYS A 148 -16.73 -18.19 21.87
N ASP A 149 -17.57 -17.43 22.58
CA ASP A 149 -17.12 -16.51 23.66
C ASP A 149 -16.39 -17.18 24.84
N ARG A 150 -16.39 -18.51 24.90
CA ARG A 150 -15.70 -19.28 25.94
C ARG A 150 -14.27 -19.65 25.58
N CYS A 151 -13.76 -19.22 24.42
CA CYS A 151 -12.46 -19.62 23.86
C CYS A 151 -11.73 -18.45 23.20
#